data_AF-G4ZQU5-F1
#
_entry.id   AF-G4ZQU5-F1
#
_cell.length_a   1.000
_cell.length_b   1.000
_cell.length_c   1.000
_cell.angle_alpha   90.00
_cell.angle_beta   90.00
_cell.angle_gamma   90.00
#
_symmetry.space_group_name_H-M   'P 1'
#
loop_
_entity.id
_entity.type
_entity.pdbx_description
1 polymer ?
#
loop_
_entity_poly.entity_id
_entity_poly.type
_entity_poly.pdbx_seq_one_letter_code
_entity_poly.pdbx_strand_id
1 'polypeptide(L)'
;MEGHGWEKLETTVREIRDNTVTARSRATYQNSYCRFLAWLVRNKPHLAPQPFLEALGNTADGSLQQLRTTIKALVTQDRRIVPLDFAAV
;
A
#
# COMPACT_ATOMS: atom_id res chain seq x y z
N MET A 1 23.37 12.83 2.54
CA MET A 1 22.14 13.05 3.32
C MET A 1 21.51 11.68 3.53
N GLU A 2 21.95 11.03 4.60
CA GLU A 2 21.86 9.59 4.81
C GLU A 2 20.68 9.22 5.73
N GLY A 3 19.94 8.17 5.35
CA GLY A 3 19.20 7.27 6.24
C GLY A 3 17.93 7.77 6.95
N HIS A 4 17.90 8.99 7.48
CA HIS A 4 16.90 9.38 8.50
C HIS A 4 15.48 9.70 7.98
N GLY A 5 15.30 9.83 6.65
CA GLY A 5 14.00 10.18 6.08
C GLY A 5 13.01 9.02 6.02
N TRP A 6 13.51 7.80 5.78
CA TRP A 6 12.68 6.65 5.43
C TRP A 6 11.99 6.01 6.65
N GLU A 7 12.70 5.81 7.75
CA GLU A 7 12.09 5.30 9.00
C GLU A 7 10.99 6.22 9.53
N LYS A 8 11.22 7.54 9.44
CA LYS A 8 10.25 8.55 9.86
C LYS A 8 9.02 8.53 8.94
N LEU A 9 9.23 8.40 7.64
CA LEU A 9 8.15 8.27 6.67
C LEU A 9 7.34 6.99 6.91
N GLU A 10 8.01 5.86 7.12
CA GLU A 10 7.37 4.58 7.39
C GLU A 10 6.52 4.63 8.67
N THR A 11 7.08 5.16 9.76
CA THR A 11 6.36 5.36 11.02
C THR A 11 5.13 6.22 10.82
N THR A 12 5.28 7.32 10.08
CA THR A 12 4.17 8.25 9.76
C THR A 12 3.08 7.55 8.93
N VAL A 13 3.45 6.77 7.92
CA VAL A 13 2.51 6.02 7.07
C VAL A 13 1.74 4.99 7.91
N ARG A 14 2.43 4.30 8.83
CA ARG A 14 1.82 3.34 9.76
C ARG A 14 0.84 4.03 10.71
N GLU A 15 1.24 5.13 11.31
CA GLU A 15 0.39 5.91 12.23
C GLU A 15 -0.85 6.46 11.52
N ILE A 16 -0.73 6.97 10.28
CA ILE A 16 -1.87 7.43 9.49
C ILE A 16 -2.81 6.26 9.15
N ARG A 17 -2.27 5.08 8.83
CA ARG A 17 -3.08 3.87 8.60
C ARG A 17 -3.90 3.50 9.83
N ASP A 18 -3.28 3.56 11.00
CA ASP A 18 -3.88 3.13 12.25
C ASP A 18 -4.85 4.20 12.81
N ASN A 19 -4.59 5.49 12.56
CA ASN A 19 -5.35 6.63 13.08
C ASN A 19 -6.51 7.08 12.17
N THR A 20 -7.41 6.16 11.81
CA THR A 20 -8.64 6.49 11.07
C THR A 20 -9.80 6.80 12.01
N VAL A 21 -9.90 8.07 12.39
CA VAL A 21 -10.78 8.66 13.42
C VAL A 21 -12.29 8.48 13.13
N THR A 22 -12.71 8.22 11.88
CA THR A 22 -14.13 7.95 11.52
C THR A 22 -14.28 6.97 10.36
N ALA A 23 -15.43 6.31 10.21
CA ALA A 23 -15.68 5.40 9.07
C ALA A 23 -15.57 6.10 7.70
N ARG A 24 -15.98 7.38 7.61
CA ARG A 24 -15.87 8.19 6.39
C ARG A 24 -14.41 8.57 6.09
N SER A 25 -13.64 9.01 7.08
CA SER A 25 -12.20 9.29 6.89
C SER A 25 -11.42 8.01 6.55
N ARG A 26 -11.81 6.87 7.13
CA ARG A 26 -11.29 5.55 6.79
C ARG A 26 -11.53 5.17 5.33
N ALA A 27 -12.76 5.34 4.83
CA ALA A 27 -13.08 5.03 3.45
C ALA A 27 -12.32 5.93 2.46
N THR A 28 -12.19 7.23 2.75
CA THR A 28 -11.39 8.16 1.94
C THR A 28 -9.93 7.80 1.95
N TYR A 29 -9.34 7.53 3.14
CA TYR A 29 -7.96 7.10 3.28
C TYR A 29 -7.71 5.81 2.50
N GLN A 30 -8.53 4.77 2.70
CA GLN A 30 -8.42 3.51 1.96
C GLN A 30 -8.49 3.72 0.44
N ASN A 31 -9.41 4.56 -0.04
CA ASN A 31 -9.53 4.80 -1.49
C ASN A 31 -8.32 5.56 -2.06
N SER A 32 -7.76 6.53 -1.35
CA SER A 32 -6.56 7.25 -1.76
C SER A 32 -5.31 6.38 -1.66
N TYR A 33 -5.20 5.61 -0.58
CA TYR A 33 -4.09 4.68 -0.35
C TYR A 33 -4.08 3.54 -1.36
N CYS A 34 -5.22 2.93 -1.68
CA CYS A 34 -5.31 1.90 -2.70
C CYS A 34 -4.98 2.42 -4.10
N ARG A 35 -5.28 3.70 -4.40
CA ARG A 35 -4.83 4.34 -5.65
C ARG A 35 -3.31 4.50 -5.67
N PHE A 36 -2.71 4.95 -4.58
CA PHE A 36 -1.27 5.07 -4.46
C PHE A 36 -0.58 3.70 -4.63
N LEU A 37 -1.04 2.67 -3.92
CA LEU A 37 -0.50 1.31 -4.03
C LEU A 37 -0.65 0.74 -5.44
N ALA A 38 -1.79 0.95 -6.12
CA ALA A 38 -1.97 0.51 -7.51
C ALA A 38 -0.99 1.19 -8.46
N TRP A 39 -0.72 2.49 -8.25
CA TRP A 39 0.31 3.20 -8.99
C TRP A 39 1.71 2.66 -8.67
N LEU A 40 2.02 2.42 -7.40
CA LEU A 40 3.32 1.93 -6.95
C LEU A 40 3.62 0.54 -7.51
N VAL A 41 2.69 -0.41 -7.41
CA VAL A 41 2.87 -1.77 -7.98
C VAL A 41 3.10 -1.70 -9.49
N ARG A 42 2.41 -0.81 -10.21
CA ARG A 42 2.53 -0.71 -11.67
C ARG A 42 3.80 0.00 -12.14
N ASN A 43 4.29 0.99 -11.39
CA ASN A 43 5.38 1.86 -11.84
C ASN A 43 6.69 1.63 -11.09
N LYS A 44 6.62 1.08 -9.88
CA LYS A 44 7.73 0.91 -8.93
C LYS A 44 7.58 -0.41 -8.13
N PRO A 45 7.44 -1.57 -8.80
CA PRO A 45 7.16 -2.84 -8.12
C PRO A 45 8.25 -3.25 -7.11
N HIS A 46 9.50 -2.80 -7.26
CA HIS A 46 10.58 -3.08 -6.31
C HIS A 46 10.37 -2.47 -4.91
N LEU A 47 9.48 -1.48 -4.77
CA LEU A 47 9.12 -0.89 -3.47
C LEU A 47 7.98 -1.65 -2.77
N ALA A 48 7.36 -2.60 -3.47
CA ALA A 48 6.33 -3.46 -2.91
C ALA A 48 6.98 -4.73 -2.37
N PRO A 49 6.69 -5.13 -1.12
CA PRO A 49 7.23 -6.36 -0.55
C PRO A 49 6.83 -7.58 -1.37
N GLN A 50 7.74 -8.53 -1.53
CA GLN A 50 7.45 -9.77 -2.26
C GLN A 50 6.19 -10.50 -1.76
N PRO A 51 5.95 -10.66 -0.43
CA PRO A 51 4.71 -11.28 0.05
C PRO A 51 3.44 -10.54 -0.36
N PHE A 52 3.51 -9.20 -0.48
CA PHE A 52 2.39 -8.39 -0.94
C PHE A 52 2.14 -8.60 -2.44
N LEU A 53 3.19 -8.66 -3.25
CA LEU A 53 3.10 -8.95 -4.68
C LEU A 53 2.55 -10.37 -4.95
N GLU A 54 3.03 -11.37 -4.20
CA GLU A 54 2.53 -12.74 -4.28
C GLU A 54 1.06 -12.83 -3.92
N ALA A 55 0.63 -12.14 -2.86
CA ALA A 55 -0.77 -12.09 -2.45
C ALA A 55 -1.67 -11.36 -3.48
N LEU A 56 -1.12 -10.44 -4.28
CA LEU A 56 -1.85 -9.81 -5.39
C LEU A 56 -1.99 -10.73 -6.61
N GLY A 57 -1.09 -11.70 -6.79
CA GLY A 57 -1.05 -12.58 -7.96
C GLY A 57 -0.66 -11.86 -9.25
N ASN A 58 -0.85 -12.52 -10.40
CA ASN A 58 -0.52 -11.93 -11.70
C ASN A 58 -1.52 -10.81 -12.05
N THR A 59 -1.05 -9.57 -12.01
CA THR A 59 -1.85 -8.36 -12.28
C THR A 59 -1.38 -7.59 -13.51
N ALA A 60 -0.42 -8.13 -14.27
CA ALA A 60 0.23 -7.46 -15.39
C ALA A 60 -0.75 -7.07 -16.52
N ASP A 61 -1.74 -7.92 -16.77
CA ASP A 61 -2.73 -7.74 -17.86
C ASP A 61 -4.01 -7.03 -17.40
N GLY A 62 -4.10 -6.70 -16.10
CA GLY A 62 -5.26 -6.05 -15.51
C GLY A 62 -5.34 -4.55 -15.77
N SER A 63 -6.56 -4.03 -15.90
CA SER A 63 -6.80 -2.59 -15.81
C SER A 63 -6.38 -2.06 -14.44
N LEU A 64 -5.96 -0.79 -14.36
CA LEU A 64 -5.67 -0.13 -13.09
C LEU A 64 -6.86 -0.20 -12.10
N GLN A 65 -8.09 -0.24 -12.62
CA GLN A 65 -9.28 -0.36 -11.79
C GLN A 65 -9.42 -1.75 -11.16
N GLN A 66 -9.10 -2.82 -11.90
CA GLN A 66 -9.06 -4.18 -11.35
C GLN A 66 -7.96 -4.31 -10.29
N LEU A 67 -6.75 -3.83 -10.59
CA LEU A 67 -5.63 -3.83 -9.64
C LEU A 67 -6.00 -3.12 -8.33
N ARG A 68 -6.63 -1.95 -8.42
CA ARG A 68 -7.09 -1.20 -7.24
C ARG A 68 -8.13 -1.96 -6.42
N THR A 69 -9.05 -2.67 -7.08
CA THR A 69 -10.07 -3.47 -6.39
C THR A 69 -9.44 -4.63 -5.64
N THR A 70 -8.49 -5.35 -6.25
CA THR A 70 -7.74 -6.43 -5.60
C THR A 70 -6.94 -5.91 -4.40
N ILE A 71 -6.17 -4.82 -4.58
CA ILE A 71 -5.41 -4.18 -3.50
C ILE A 71 -6.34 -3.79 -2.35
N LYS A 72 -7.49 -3.17 -2.66
CA LYS A 72 -8.45 -2.73 -1.65
C LYS A 72 -8.98 -3.90 -0.84
N ALA A 73 -9.35 -5.01 -1.48
CA ALA A 73 -9.77 -6.21 -0.77
C ALA A 73 -8.67 -6.69 0.17
N LEU A 74 -7.44 -6.81 -0.34
CA LEU A 74 -6.28 -7.32 0.39
C LEU A 74 -5.96 -6.51 1.65
N VAL A 75 -5.77 -5.19 1.50
CA VAL A 75 -5.36 -4.30 2.61
C VAL A 75 -6.50 -3.96 3.58
N THR A 76 -7.76 -4.22 3.17
CA THR A 76 -8.93 -4.02 4.05
C THR A 76 -9.26 -5.28 4.85
N GLN A 77 -9.05 -6.48 4.27
CA GLN A 77 -9.34 -7.76 4.92
C GLN A 77 -8.22 -8.21 5.86
N ASP A 78 -6.95 -8.03 5.48
CA ASP A 78 -5.81 -8.45 6.30
C ASP A 78 -4.89 -7.26 6.63
N ARG A 79 -4.89 -6.88 7.92
CA ARG A 79 -4.05 -5.79 8.45
C ARG A 79 -2.59 -6.19 8.67
N ARG A 80 -2.27 -7.48 8.63
CA ARG A 80 -0.90 -8.00 8.76
C ARG A 80 -0.12 -7.83 7.47
N ILE A 81 -0.81 -7.64 6.35
CA ILE A 81 -0.18 -7.36 5.07
C ILE A 81 0.40 -5.95 5.13
N VAL A 82 1.72 -5.88 5.02
CA VAL A 82 2.48 -4.64 4.90
C VAL A 82 2.69 -4.39 3.41
N PRO A 83 2.02 -3.39 2.81
CA PRO A 83 2.05 -3.19 1.35
C PRO A 83 3.24 -2.36 0.86
N LEU A 84 4.08 -1.85 1.77
CA LEU A 84 5.25 -1.01 1.49
C LEU A 84 6.39 -1.40 2.42
N ASP A 85 7.58 -1.62 1.88
CA ASP A 85 8.81 -1.79 2.65
C ASP A 85 9.85 -0.83 2.09
N PHE A 86 10.29 0.12 2.92
CA PHE A 86 11.26 1.16 2.56
C PHE A 86 12.69 0.77 2.93
N ALA A 87 12.90 -0.36 3.60
CA ALA A 87 14.23 -0.87 3.92
C ALA A 87 14.95 -1.49 2.69
N ALA A 88 14.21 -1.70 1.60
CA ALA A 88 14.72 -2.21 0.32
C ALA A 88 15.29 -1.11 -0.62
N VAL A 89 15.40 0.14 -0.14
CA VAL A 89 15.87 1.31 -0.93
C VAL A 89 17.28 1.72 -0.53
#